data_AF-A0A1G0YDP5-F1
#
_entry.id   AF-A0A1G0YDP5-F1
#
_cell.length_a   1.000
_cell.length_b   1.000
_cell.length_c   1.000
_cell.angle_alpha   90.00
_cell.angle_beta   90.00
_cell.angle_gamma   90.00
#
_symmetry.space_group_name_H-M   'P 1'
#
loop_
_entity.id
_entity.type
_entity.pdbx_description
1 polymer ?
#
loop_
_entity_poly.entity_id
_entity_poly.type
_entity_poly.pdbx_seq_one_letter_code
_entity_poly.pdbx_strand_id
1 'polypeptide(L)'
;MNISQPLLLEGPEWACLFSPGERERLSFKCAGTDLLSISGMAFGKFDESSAYCGKLKKHEAIDGLNCSLEAVNVLPYGSEPTVTRKCDIAGNHAVVTTDFELRSKMEADAFEVDNLLVKGTWTRVGVVRISNPVPALSDIQWHELDEDRPFHLELKQIPLLMLFERQDKFMLEIGNGDDLWRWLNTSLFPQSTQSVVIEKAQGGISLRRKVAVWEVDAVIFSRSYRFNWYFAWELPGRKYLGCGDEPGGHGKGSEGMEYFKFPEGEVPQQLAACHGNRNLGVSCFHSPAVSGIFRDIIRASAGKSQGKSIVLGNLSVPLCDSAAHLERPQRQLLLHWNMTRLFDYWLWANKHLKNSGSTFYAVPAKNDRIFSVLPSIRGLSQVRD
;
A
#
# COMPACT_ATOMS: atom_id res chain seq x y z
N MET A 1 4.48 -14.76 27.85
CA MET A 1 4.78 -16.02 27.14
C MET A 1 5.36 -15.62 25.78
N ASN A 2 6.58 -16.05 25.45
CA ASN A 2 7.21 -15.71 24.17
C ASN A 2 6.73 -16.70 23.10
N ILE A 3 6.16 -16.20 22.01
CA ILE A 3 5.73 -17.03 20.88
C ILE A 3 6.92 -17.19 19.94
N SER A 4 7.35 -18.44 19.72
CA SER A 4 8.50 -18.76 18.86
C SER A 4 8.12 -19.51 17.58
N GLN A 5 6.89 -20.01 17.48
CA GLN A 5 6.46 -20.75 16.31
C GLN A 5 6.12 -19.78 15.17
N PRO A 6 6.62 -20.05 13.94
CA PRO A 6 6.27 -19.24 12.79
C PRO A 6 4.81 -19.47 12.40
N LEU A 7 4.24 -18.49 11.70
CA LEU A 7 2.87 -18.53 11.24
C LEU A 7 2.80 -18.33 9.73
N LEU A 8 2.10 -19.22 9.05
CA LEU A 8 1.93 -19.22 7.60
C LEU A 8 0.55 -18.69 7.20
N LEU A 9 0.55 -17.65 6.36
CA LEU A 9 -0.57 -17.29 5.50
C LEU A 9 -0.30 -17.84 4.11
N GLU A 10 -1.30 -18.44 3.47
CA GLU A 10 -1.15 -18.98 2.13
C GLU A 10 -2.39 -18.66 1.29
N GLY A 11 -2.15 -18.44 0.01
CA GLY A 11 -3.17 -18.38 -1.03
C GLY A 11 -2.76 -19.28 -2.20
N PRO A 12 -3.53 -19.29 -3.29
CA PRO A 12 -3.30 -20.23 -4.41
C PRO A 12 -1.89 -20.17 -5.02
N GLU A 13 -1.30 -18.96 -5.08
CA GLU A 13 -0.03 -18.72 -5.78
C GLU A 13 0.97 -17.95 -4.90
N TRP A 14 0.68 -17.77 -3.62
CA TRP A 14 1.54 -17.00 -2.75
C TRP A 14 1.55 -17.57 -1.33
N ALA A 15 2.65 -17.36 -0.63
CA ALA A 15 2.82 -17.75 0.76
C ALA A 15 3.53 -16.62 1.50
N CYS A 16 3.07 -16.33 2.70
CA CYS A 16 3.62 -15.33 3.58
C CYS A 16 3.91 -15.95 4.95
N LEU A 17 5.19 -16.13 5.26
CA LEU A 17 5.65 -16.71 6.51
C LEU A 17 6.07 -15.58 7.47
N PHE A 18 5.49 -15.58 8.66
CA PHE A 18 5.93 -14.72 9.75
C PHE A 18 6.78 -15.52 10.73
N SER A 19 8.02 -15.08 10.98
CA SER A 19 8.99 -15.74 11.85
C SER A 19 9.31 -14.87 13.09
N PRO A 20 8.71 -15.15 14.26
CA PRO A 20 9.14 -14.58 15.52
C PRO A 20 10.61 -14.92 15.83
N GLY A 21 11.31 -14.10 16.61
CA GLY A 21 12.76 -14.22 16.84
C GLY A 21 13.74 -14.01 15.66
N GLU A 22 13.32 -14.13 14.39
CA GLU A 22 14.21 -13.99 13.24
C GLU A 22 14.40 -12.54 12.76
N ARG A 23 15.56 -12.27 12.13
CA ARG A 23 15.85 -10.97 11.49
C ARG A 23 14.91 -10.70 10.32
N GLU A 24 14.61 -11.71 9.50
CA GLU A 24 13.60 -11.62 8.44
C GLU A 24 12.23 -11.96 9.04
N ARG A 25 11.55 -10.95 9.58
CA ARG A 25 10.28 -11.10 10.30
C ARG A 25 9.15 -11.65 9.45
N LEU A 26 9.11 -11.23 8.20
CA LEU A 26 8.12 -11.67 7.23
C LEU A 26 8.84 -12.02 5.93
N SER A 27 8.56 -13.19 5.39
CA SER A 27 9.03 -13.61 4.07
C SER A 27 7.83 -13.91 3.17
N PHE A 28 7.81 -13.29 1.99
CA PHE A 28 6.76 -13.44 1.00
C PHE A 28 7.28 -14.16 -0.24
N LYS A 29 6.53 -15.16 -0.67
CA LYS A 29 6.77 -15.94 -1.88
C LYS A 29 5.60 -15.82 -2.85
N CYS A 30 5.89 -15.82 -4.13
CA CYS A 30 4.89 -16.00 -5.19
C CYS A 30 5.37 -17.05 -6.18
N ALA A 31 4.48 -17.96 -6.59
CA ALA A 31 4.75 -19.08 -7.48
C ALA A 31 6.01 -19.88 -7.06
N GLY A 32 6.16 -20.13 -5.75
CA GLY A 32 7.30 -20.85 -5.17
C GLY A 32 8.61 -20.05 -5.08
N THR A 33 8.67 -18.82 -5.58
CA THR A 33 9.87 -17.97 -5.58
C THR A 33 9.81 -16.95 -4.45
N ASP A 34 10.91 -16.78 -3.70
CA ASP A 34 11.04 -15.72 -2.69
C ASP A 34 11.12 -14.35 -3.38
N LEU A 35 10.23 -13.42 -3.00
CA LEU A 35 10.16 -12.09 -3.61
C LEU A 35 10.53 -10.95 -2.65
N LEU A 36 10.17 -11.09 -1.38
CA LEU A 36 10.31 -10.00 -0.42
C LEU A 36 10.56 -10.56 0.98
N SER A 37 11.50 -9.99 1.72
CA SER A 37 11.54 -10.11 3.16
C SER A 37 11.46 -8.74 3.84
N ILE A 38 10.88 -8.72 5.04
CA ILE A 38 10.73 -7.54 5.89
C ILE A 38 11.56 -7.79 7.14
N SER A 39 12.56 -6.97 7.42
CA SER A 39 13.36 -7.10 8.64
C SER A 39 12.73 -6.46 9.87
N GLY A 40 11.65 -5.70 9.66
CA GLY A 40 10.98 -4.92 10.68
C GLY A 40 11.58 -3.53 10.85
N MET A 41 11.18 -2.87 11.92
CA MET A 41 11.57 -1.52 12.30
C MET A 41 12.89 -1.51 13.08
N ALA A 42 13.63 -0.41 12.95
CA ALA A 42 14.80 -0.09 13.77
C ALA A 42 14.64 1.30 14.39
N PHE A 43 15.04 1.45 15.65
CA PHE A 43 14.98 2.70 16.40
C PHE A 43 16.27 2.85 17.22
N GLY A 44 17.12 3.78 16.81
CA GLY A 44 18.46 3.94 17.33
C GLY A 44 19.28 2.67 17.15
N LYS A 45 19.84 2.18 18.27
CA LYS A 45 20.66 0.96 18.33
C LYS A 45 19.85 -0.33 18.42
N PHE A 46 18.52 -0.24 18.47
CA PHE A 46 17.63 -1.38 18.64
C PHE A 46 16.88 -1.66 17.34
N ASP A 47 16.71 -2.94 17.03
CA ASP A 47 15.85 -3.36 15.95
C ASP A 47 14.92 -4.48 16.42
N GLU A 48 13.85 -4.66 15.66
CA GLU A 48 12.83 -5.65 15.97
C GLU A 48 13.33 -7.07 16.04
N SER A 49 14.50 -7.45 15.50
CA SER A 49 15.01 -8.83 15.57
C SER A 49 15.24 -9.30 17.01
N SER A 50 15.54 -8.35 17.91
CA SER A 50 15.72 -8.60 19.35
C SER A 50 14.41 -8.68 20.15
N ALA A 51 13.27 -8.38 19.53
CA ALA A 51 11.98 -8.30 20.22
C ALA A 51 11.41 -9.67 20.60
N TYR A 52 10.69 -9.73 21.72
CA TYR A 52 9.87 -10.89 22.08
C TYR A 52 8.45 -10.75 21.51
N CYS A 53 7.92 -11.84 20.95
CA CYS A 53 6.58 -11.86 20.38
C CYS A 53 5.57 -12.22 21.46
N GLY A 54 4.79 -11.23 21.92
CA GLY A 54 3.79 -11.39 22.97
C GLY A 54 2.42 -11.83 22.45
N LYS A 55 2.13 -11.57 21.18
CA LYS A 55 0.86 -11.92 20.53
C LYS A 55 1.11 -12.21 19.06
N LEU A 56 0.53 -13.30 18.57
CA LEU A 56 0.51 -13.65 17.16
C LEU A 56 -0.88 -14.22 16.82
N LYS A 57 -1.57 -13.60 15.88
CA LYS A 57 -2.92 -14.00 15.45
C LYS A 57 -3.00 -14.06 13.95
N LYS A 58 -3.75 -15.05 13.47
CA LYS A 58 -4.16 -15.22 12.08
C LYS A 58 -5.66 -15.11 11.99
N HIS A 59 -6.13 -14.43 10.96
CA HIS A 59 -7.54 -14.38 10.61
C HIS A 59 -7.69 -14.68 9.12
N GLU A 60 -8.51 -15.67 8.79
CA GLU A 60 -8.89 -15.99 7.42
C GLU A 60 -10.37 -15.73 7.26
N ALA A 61 -10.75 -15.05 6.19
CA ALA A 61 -12.16 -14.91 5.88
C ALA A 61 -12.69 -16.25 5.35
N ILE A 62 -13.87 -16.64 5.80
CA ILE A 62 -14.59 -17.86 5.36
C ILE A 62 -14.77 -17.85 3.83
N ASP A 63 -14.84 -16.66 3.23
CA ASP A 63 -15.01 -16.50 1.80
C ASP A 63 -13.74 -16.74 0.97
N GLY A 64 -12.57 -16.86 1.60
CA GLY A 64 -11.27 -17.01 0.97
C GLY A 64 -10.73 -15.76 0.28
N LEU A 65 -11.40 -14.61 0.38
CA LEU A 65 -11.02 -13.39 -0.35
C LEU A 65 -9.87 -12.62 0.29
N ASN A 66 -9.70 -12.77 1.60
CA ASN A 66 -8.58 -12.17 2.31
C ASN A 66 -8.16 -13.01 3.53
N CYS A 67 -6.90 -12.82 3.90
CA CYS A 67 -6.37 -13.26 5.18
C CYS A 67 -5.59 -12.12 5.81
N SER A 68 -5.40 -12.19 7.12
CA SER A 68 -4.58 -11.23 7.83
C SER A 68 -3.81 -11.87 8.98
N LEU A 69 -2.72 -11.22 9.32
CA LEU A 69 -1.89 -11.51 10.48
C LEU A 69 -1.83 -10.27 11.36
N GLU A 70 -1.86 -10.48 12.68
CA GLU A 70 -1.51 -9.48 13.67
C GLU A 70 -0.40 -10.03 14.58
N ALA A 71 0.71 -9.29 14.70
CA ALA A 71 1.81 -9.59 15.60
C ALA A 71 2.06 -8.42 16.55
N VAL A 72 2.31 -8.70 17.82
CA VAL A 72 2.75 -7.71 18.81
C VAL A 72 4.10 -8.14 19.36
N ASN A 73 5.11 -7.33 19.06
CA ASN A 73 6.48 -7.50 19.48
C ASN A 73 6.83 -6.42 20.49
N VAL A 74 7.63 -6.74 21.50
CA VAL A 74 8.14 -5.75 22.44
C VAL A 74 9.65 -5.84 22.48
N LEU A 75 10.31 -4.70 22.36
CA LEU A 75 11.76 -4.61 22.45
C LEU A 75 12.17 -4.64 23.93
N PRO A 76 13.04 -5.57 24.37
CA PRO A 76 13.38 -5.75 25.79
C PRO A 76 14.42 -4.73 26.29
N TYR A 77 14.37 -3.49 25.80
CA TYR A 77 15.34 -2.45 26.11
C TYR A 77 14.68 -1.09 26.35
N GLY A 78 15.34 -0.26 27.16
CA GLY A 78 14.92 1.11 27.43
C GLY A 78 13.49 1.17 27.98
N SER A 79 12.60 1.86 27.26
CA SER A 79 11.19 2.04 27.67
C SER A 79 10.26 0.88 27.29
N GLU A 80 10.81 -0.26 26.89
CA GLU A 80 10.07 -1.42 26.35
C GLU A 80 9.06 -1.04 25.25
N PRO A 81 9.52 -0.40 24.16
CA PRO A 81 8.61 0.02 23.12
C PRO A 81 7.96 -1.19 22.44
N THR A 82 6.69 -1.01 22.08
CA THR A 82 5.86 -2.05 21.48
C THR A 82 5.72 -1.80 19.99
N VAL A 83 5.94 -2.83 19.17
CA VAL A 83 5.63 -2.83 17.75
C VAL A 83 4.45 -3.74 17.48
N THR A 84 3.34 -3.17 17.03
CA THR A 84 2.20 -3.94 16.53
C THR A 84 2.20 -3.90 15.01
N ARG A 85 2.24 -5.08 14.38
CA ARG A 85 2.21 -5.22 12.93
C ARG A 85 0.97 -5.96 12.49
N LYS A 86 0.24 -5.36 11.57
CA LYS A 86 -0.85 -5.99 10.85
C LYS A 86 -0.46 -6.16 9.39
N CYS A 87 -0.65 -7.35 8.83
CA CYS A 87 -0.50 -7.62 7.41
C CYS A 87 -1.84 -8.16 6.90
N ASP A 88 -2.51 -7.42 6.02
CA ASP A 88 -3.75 -7.82 5.35
C ASP A 88 -3.43 -8.15 3.90
N ILE A 89 -3.73 -9.38 3.46
CA ILE A 89 -3.45 -9.84 2.09
C ILE A 89 -4.78 -10.15 1.39
N ALA A 90 -4.97 -9.56 0.21
CA ALA A 90 -6.13 -9.79 -0.64
C ALA A 90 -5.75 -9.65 -2.12
N GLY A 91 -6.25 -10.53 -2.98
CA GLY A 91 -5.88 -10.52 -4.40
C GLY A 91 -4.36 -10.64 -4.60
N ASN A 92 -3.76 -9.64 -5.23
CA ASN A 92 -2.32 -9.58 -5.54
C ASN A 92 -1.57 -8.50 -4.74
N HIS A 93 -2.13 -8.05 -3.61
CA HIS A 93 -1.52 -7.03 -2.78
C HIS A 93 -1.61 -7.40 -1.30
N ALA A 94 -0.69 -6.82 -0.54
CA ALA A 94 -0.63 -6.91 0.90
C ALA A 94 -0.44 -5.51 1.49
N VAL A 95 -1.30 -5.14 2.44
CA VAL A 95 -1.21 -3.90 3.19
C VAL A 95 -0.59 -4.19 4.55
N VAL A 96 0.50 -3.50 4.86
CA VAL A 96 1.22 -3.62 6.12
C VAL A 96 1.03 -2.34 6.93
N THR A 97 0.51 -2.49 8.15
CA THR A 97 0.43 -1.40 9.12
C THR A 97 1.33 -1.72 10.30
N THR A 98 2.24 -0.79 10.60
CA THR A 98 3.18 -0.89 11.71
C THR A 98 2.92 0.26 12.68
N ASP A 99 2.47 -0.10 13.87
CA ASP A 99 2.31 0.79 15.01
C ASP A 99 3.52 0.65 15.94
N PHE A 100 4.18 1.77 16.24
CA PHE A 100 5.29 1.85 17.20
C PHE A 100 4.85 2.68 18.39
N GLU A 101 4.75 2.06 19.56
CA GLU A 101 4.41 2.72 20.81
C GLU A 101 5.64 2.87 21.68
N LEU A 102 6.09 4.11 21.84
CA LEU A 102 7.15 4.48 22.76
C LEU A 102 6.53 4.96 24.07
N ARG A 103 6.73 4.21 25.17
CA ARG A 103 6.08 4.48 26.47
C ARG A 103 6.75 5.57 27.29
N SER A 104 8.06 5.72 27.16
CA SER A 104 8.87 6.73 27.87
C SER A 104 9.93 7.29 26.92
N LYS A 105 10.64 8.33 27.35
CA LYS A 105 11.68 8.93 26.52
C LYS A 105 12.81 7.94 26.20
N MET A 106 13.34 8.01 24.99
CA MET A 106 14.47 7.20 24.51
C MET A 106 15.34 8.03 23.56
N GLU A 107 16.65 7.76 23.59
CA GLU A 107 17.61 8.36 22.65
C GLU A 107 17.70 7.54 21.37
N ALA A 108 17.73 8.20 20.22
CA ALA A 108 17.93 7.56 18.92
C ALA A 108 18.64 8.51 17.94
N ASP A 109 19.51 7.93 17.12
CA ASP A 109 20.17 8.58 15.97
C ASP A 109 19.39 8.37 14.67
N ALA A 110 18.55 7.33 14.59
CA ALA A 110 17.69 7.05 13.46
C ALA A 110 16.38 6.34 13.84
N PHE A 111 15.38 6.49 12.97
CA PHE A 111 14.14 5.71 12.98
C PHE A 111 13.90 5.16 11.57
N GLU A 112 13.98 3.84 11.43
CA GLU A 112 13.73 3.10 10.20
C GLU A 112 12.46 2.26 10.32
N VAL A 113 11.62 2.26 9.28
CA VAL A 113 10.33 1.56 9.28
C VAL A 113 10.33 0.45 8.23
N ASP A 114 10.19 -0.79 8.72
CA ASP A 114 10.02 -1.99 7.89
C ASP A 114 11.05 -2.05 6.74
N ASN A 115 12.33 -2.17 7.06
CA ASN A 115 13.33 -2.31 5.99
C ASN A 115 13.11 -3.62 5.24
N LEU A 116 13.40 -3.61 3.94
CA LEU A 116 13.06 -4.70 3.03
C LEU A 116 14.29 -5.24 2.30
N LEU A 117 14.23 -6.51 1.95
CA LEU A 117 15.06 -7.10 0.92
C LEU A 117 14.15 -7.62 -0.19
N VAL A 118 14.24 -7.02 -1.35
CA VAL A 118 13.53 -7.44 -2.56
C VAL A 118 14.37 -8.54 -3.23
N LYS A 119 13.96 -9.79 -3.03
CA LYS A 119 14.75 -10.99 -3.35
C LYS A 119 14.71 -11.30 -4.84
N GLY A 120 15.79 -11.89 -5.34
CA GLY A 120 15.94 -12.28 -6.75
C GLY A 120 16.75 -11.30 -7.61
N THR A 121 16.73 -11.54 -8.91
CA THR A 121 17.50 -10.78 -9.91
C THR A 121 16.60 -9.80 -10.64
N TRP A 122 16.92 -8.51 -10.55
CA TRP A 122 16.12 -7.40 -11.05
C TRP A 122 16.91 -6.61 -12.08
N THR A 123 16.25 -6.14 -13.14
CA THR A 123 16.88 -5.41 -14.24
C THR A 123 16.81 -3.90 -14.04
N ARG A 124 15.77 -3.39 -13.36
CA ARG A 124 15.62 -1.96 -13.09
C ARG A 124 14.72 -1.65 -11.90
N VAL A 125 14.94 -0.48 -11.31
CA VAL A 125 14.12 0.11 -10.25
C VAL A 125 13.46 1.38 -10.75
N GLY A 126 12.13 1.45 -10.68
CA GLY A 126 11.33 2.64 -10.94
C GLY A 126 10.99 3.38 -9.65
N VAL A 127 11.11 4.71 -9.63
CA VAL A 127 10.74 5.54 -8.47
C VAL A 127 9.74 6.60 -8.90
N VAL A 128 8.63 6.71 -8.18
CA VAL A 128 7.65 7.80 -8.34
C VAL A 128 7.74 8.70 -7.11
N ARG A 129 7.99 9.99 -7.33
CA ARG A 129 8.11 10.99 -6.25
C ARG A 129 6.87 11.87 -6.17
N ILE A 130 6.68 12.43 -4.98
CA ILE A 130 5.70 13.48 -4.74
C ILE A 130 6.43 14.80 -4.90
N SER A 131 6.00 15.63 -5.85
CA SER A 131 6.56 16.96 -6.06
C SER A 131 5.89 17.94 -5.09
N ASN A 132 6.68 18.80 -4.43
CA ASN A 132 6.21 19.95 -3.65
C ASN A 132 6.45 21.25 -4.44
N PRO A 133 5.67 22.34 -4.24
CA PRO A 133 4.71 22.60 -3.15
C PRO A 133 3.23 22.25 -3.47
N VAL A 134 2.91 21.88 -4.71
CA VAL A 134 1.59 21.33 -5.07
C VAL A 134 1.79 19.84 -5.30
N PRO A 135 1.12 18.95 -4.55
CA PRO A 135 1.33 17.50 -4.66
C PRO A 135 0.97 17.02 -6.07
N ALA A 136 1.99 16.95 -6.92
CA ALA A 136 1.92 16.39 -8.25
C ALA A 136 2.80 15.15 -8.29
N LEU A 137 2.30 14.12 -8.96
CA LEU A 137 3.06 12.89 -9.19
C LEU A 137 4.10 13.15 -10.27
N SER A 138 5.36 12.82 -9.98
CA SER A 138 6.35 12.71 -11.04
C SER A 138 6.03 11.52 -11.93
N ASP A 139 6.49 11.53 -13.18
CA ASP A 139 6.59 10.29 -13.96
C ASP A 139 7.52 9.28 -13.24
N ILE A 140 7.48 8.02 -13.69
CA ILE A 140 8.35 6.96 -13.18
C ILE A 140 9.79 7.24 -13.61
N GLN A 141 10.68 7.45 -12.65
CA GLN A 141 12.12 7.52 -12.90
C GLN A 141 12.72 6.12 -12.83
N TRP A 142 13.12 5.57 -13.97
CA TRP A 142 13.78 4.26 -14.07
C TRP A 142 15.29 4.36 -13.86
N HIS A 143 15.82 3.41 -13.11
CA HIS A 143 17.24 3.21 -12.83
C HIS A 143 17.61 1.79 -13.21
N GLU A 144 18.46 1.63 -14.21
CA GLU A 144 18.92 0.31 -14.66
C GLU A 144 19.89 -0.31 -13.64
N LEU A 145 19.76 -1.62 -13.44
CA LEU A 145 20.59 -2.43 -12.58
C LEU A 145 21.52 -3.28 -13.44
N ASP A 146 22.82 -3.03 -13.33
CA ASP A 146 23.85 -3.84 -13.97
C ASP A 146 24.21 -5.03 -13.07
N GLU A 147 24.30 -6.23 -13.64
CA GLU A 147 24.64 -7.45 -12.92
C GLU A 147 26.07 -7.40 -12.33
N ASP A 148 26.98 -6.66 -12.97
CA ASP A 148 28.41 -6.65 -12.60
C ASP A 148 28.83 -5.41 -11.81
N ARG A 149 27.92 -4.45 -11.60
CA ARG A 149 28.24 -3.19 -10.90
C ARG A 149 27.50 -3.08 -9.56
N PRO A 150 28.13 -2.43 -8.57
CA PRO A 150 27.40 -1.99 -7.39
C PRO A 150 26.34 -0.97 -7.81
N PHE A 151 25.18 -1.03 -7.18
CA PHE A 151 24.11 -0.05 -7.34
C PHE A 151 23.80 0.58 -5.99
N HIS A 152 23.72 1.91 -5.96
CA HIS A 152 23.35 2.68 -4.80
C HIS A 152 22.56 3.91 -5.24
N LEU A 153 21.38 4.10 -4.66
CA LEU A 153 20.51 5.24 -4.87
C LEU A 153 19.99 5.71 -3.51
N GLU A 154 20.31 6.95 -3.16
CA GLU A 154 19.79 7.60 -1.96
C GLU A 154 18.79 8.69 -2.33
N LEU A 155 17.57 8.56 -1.81
CA LEU A 155 16.50 9.53 -1.96
C LEU A 155 16.42 10.37 -0.68
N LYS A 156 16.45 11.70 -0.80
CA LYS A 156 16.37 12.63 0.34
C LYS A 156 14.96 12.73 0.97
N GLN A 157 13.98 12.07 0.37
CA GLN A 157 12.57 12.10 0.79
C GLN A 157 11.93 10.74 0.50
N ILE A 158 10.92 10.39 1.28
CA ILE A 158 10.11 9.19 1.06
C ILE A 158 9.39 9.32 -0.31
N PRO A 159 9.60 8.40 -1.27
CA PRO A 159 8.88 8.42 -2.54
C PRO A 159 7.40 8.03 -2.35
N LEU A 160 6.56 8.21 -3.36
CA LEU A 160 5.21 7.64 -3.32
C LEU A 160 5.28 6.10 -3.34
N LEU A 161 6.01 5.57 -4.33
CA LEU A 161 6.17 4.15 -4.56
C LEU A 161 7.46 3.84 -5.31
N MET A 162 7.83 2.57 -5.26
CA MET A 162 8.93 1.96 -6.00
C MET A 162 8.44 0.75 -6.78
N LEU A 163 8.99 0.55 -7.97
CA LEU A 163 8.75 -0.59 -8.85
C LEU A 163 10.06 -1.33 -9.05
N PHE A 164 10.01 -2.65 -9.02
CA PHE A 164 11.14 -3.52 -9.33
C PHE A 164 10.72 -4.37 -10.52
N GLU A 165 11.45 -4.30 -11.62
CA GLU A 165 11.15 -5.07 -12.83
C GLU A 165 12.25 -6.12 -13.07
N ARG A 166 11.82 -7.33 -13.46
CA ARG A 166 12.68 -8.43 -13.91
C ARG A 166 12.76 -8.48 -15.43
N GLN A 167 13.68 -9.28 -15.94
CA GLN A 167 13.85 -9.49 -17.39
C GLN A 167 12.58 -10.04 -18.06
N ASP A 168 11.84 -10.91 -17.37
CA ASP A 168 10.56 -11.50 -17.82
C ASP A 168 9.36 -10.56 -17.68
N LYS A 169 9.61 -9.27 -17.39
CA LYS A 169 8.62 -8.21 -17.18
C LYS A 169 7.77 -8.36 -15.93
N PHE A 170 8.04 -9.35 -15.09
CA PHE A 170 7.46 -9.42 -13.76
C PHE A 170 7.78 -8.13 -13.00
N MET A 171 6.75 -7.52 -12.42
CA MET A 171 6.89 -6.36 -11.55
C MET A 171 6.47 -6.64 -10.11
N LEU A 172 7.29 -6.15 -9.17
CA LEU A 172 6.93 -5.95 -7.77
C LEU A 172 6.78 -4.45 -7.51
N GLU A 173 5.72 -4.08 -6.82
CA GLU A 173 5.40 -2.72 -6.41
C GLU A 173 5.48 -2.60 -4.89
N ILE A 174 6.05 -1.49 -4.42
CA ILE A 174 6.12 -1.14 -2.99
C ILE A 174 5.70 0.32 -2.85
N GLY A 175 4.52 0.57 -2.28
CA GLY A 175 3.97 1.91 -2.08
C GLY A 175 3.90 2.29 -0.61
N ASN A 176 4.11 3.57 -0.27
CA ASN A 176 4.08 4.07 1.11
C ASN A 176 2.65 4.36 1.63
N GLY A 177 1.66 3.66 1.09
CA GLY A 177 0.28 3.69 1.58
C GLY A 177 -0.42 5.04 1.46
N ASP A 178 -1.55 5.17 2.15
CA ASP A 178 -2.40 6.36 2.05
C ASP A 178 -2.00 7.47 3.02
N ASP A 179 -1.45 7.13 4.19
CA ASP A 179 -1.09 8.06 5.26
C ASP A 179 0.23 8.80 4.98
N LEU A 180 0.38 9.42 3.79
CA LEU A 180 1.61 10.11 3.37
C LEU A 180 2.04 11.22 4.33
N TRP A 181 1.08 11.91 4.95
CA TRP A 181 1.34 12.88 6.01
C TRP A 181 2.01 12.27 7.25
N ARG A 182 2.04 10.95 7.44
CA ARG A 182 2.83 10.32 8.51
C ARG A 182 4.26 10.05 8.06
N TRP A 183 4.42 9.64 6.81
CA TRP A 183 5.71 9.38 6.20
C TRP A 183 6.52 10.64 5.96
N LEU A 184 5.89 11.77 5.62
CA LEU A 184 6.57 13.01 5.23
C LEU A 184 6.64 14.06 6.35
N ASN A 185 6.05 13.80 7.51
CA ASN A 185 5.90 14.81 8.55
C ASN A 185 7.14 14.93 9.45
N THR A 186 8.07 15.74 8.97
CA THR A 186 9.27 16.15 9.70
C THR A 186 8.97 16.91 10.99
N SER A 187 7.77 17.49 11.17
CA SER A 187 7.43 18.15 12.44
C SER A 187 7.27 17.17 13.61
N LEU A 188 7.02 15.88 13.34
CA LEU A 188 7.05 14.83 14.37
C LEU A 188 8.47 14.47 14.81
N PHE A 189 9.45 14.78 13.97
CA PHE A 189 10.86 14.47 14.16
C PHE A 189 11.70 15.74 13.98
N PRO A 190 11.65 16.68 14.94
CA PRO A 190 12.38 17.95 14.82
C PRO A 190 13.86 17.70 14.57
N GLN A 191 14.47 18.55 13.73
CA GLN A 191 15.90 18.50 13.39
C GLN A 191 16.36 17.18 12.74
N SER A 192 15.43 16.35 12.27
CA SER A 192 15.77 15.15 11.52
C SER A 192 15.72 15.40 10.01
N THR A 193 16.41 14.53 9.29
CA THR A 193 16.26 14.36 7.84
C THR A 193 15.61 13.03 7.53
N GLN A 194 15.09 12.88 6.31
CA GLN A 194 14.57 11.62 5.81
C GLN A 194 15.51 11.07 4.75
N SER A 195 15.59 9.75 4.65
CA SER A 195 16.34 9.11 3.59
C SER A 195 15.74 7.75 3.24
N VAL A 196 15.72 7.44 1.95
CA VAL A 196 15.47 6.08 1.47
C VAL A 196 16.71 5.63 0.71
N VAL A 197 17.32 4.55 1.19
CA VAL A 197 18.50 3.95 0.55
C VAL A 197 18.06 2.70 -0.19
N ILE A 198 18.36 2.66 -1.49
CA ILE A 198 18.12 1.51 -2.37
C ILE A 198 19.47 1.05 -2.88
N GLU A 199 19.87 -0.16 -2.54
CA GLU A 199 21.18 -0.67 -2.91
C GLU A 199 21.17 -2.15 -3.23
N LYS A 200 22.04 -2.57 -4.12
CA LYS A 200 22.22 -3.98 -4.44
C LYS A 200 22.84 -4.68 -3.23
N ALA A 201 22.23 -5.78 -2.81
CA ALA A 201 22.66 -6.57 -1.67
C ALA A 201 22.79 -8.04 -2.09
N GLN A 202 23.33 -8.87 -1.19
CA GLN A 202 23.39 -10.31 -1.44
C GLN A 202 21.96 -10.86 -1.56
N GLY A 203 21.67 -11.49 -2.70
CA GLY A 203 20.37 -12.13 -2.96
C GLY A 203 19.24 -11.18 -3.39
N GLY A 204 19.51 -9.89 -3.64
CA GLY A 204 18.47 -8.97 -4.10
C GLY A 204 18.81 -7.49 -3.98
N ILE A 205 17.77 -6.65 -3.82
CA ILE A 205 17.89 -5.21 -3.60
C ILE A 205 17.46 -4.89 -2.16
N SER A 206 18.35 -4.30 -1.38
CA SER A 206 18.03 -3.78 -0.05
C SER A 206 17.35 -2.43 -0.17
N LEU A 207 16.27 -2.25 0.59
CA LEU A 207 15.56 -1.00 0.75
C LEU A 207 15.51 -0.63 2.23
N ARG A 208 16.17 0.48 2.60
CA ARG A 208 16.07 1.05 3.95
C ARG A 208 15.27 2.34 3.94
N ARG A 209 14.23 2.41 4.76
CA ARG A 209 13.31 3.54 4.83
C ARG A 209 13.49 4.28 6.16
N LYS A 210 14.29 5.35 6.13
CA LYS A 210 14.59 6.16 7.30
C LYS A 210 13.64 7.34 7.37
N VAL A 211 12.66 7.25 8.28
CA VAL A 211 11.65 8.30 8.48
C VAL A 211 12.20 9.48 9.28
N ALA A 212 13.29 9.26 10.02
CA ALA A 212 14.07 10.28 10.70
C ALA A 212 15.53 9.82 10.87
N VAL A 213 16.47 10.74 10.63
CA VAL A 213 17.90 10.61 10.90
C VAL A 213 18.38 11.91 11.54
N TRP A 214 19.06 11.82 12.68
CA TRP A 214 19.62 12.95 13.40
C TRP A 214 21.15 12.92 13.32
N GLU A 215 21.79 14.09 13.25
CA GLU A 215 23.25 14.20 13.27
C GLU A 215 23.85 13.82 14.64
N VAL A 216 23.06 14.02 15.70
CA VAL A 216 23.37 13.68 17.09
C VAL A 216 22.15 12.99 17.69
N ASP A 217 22.36 12.00 18.55
CA ASP A 217 21.30 11.28 19.27
C ASP A 217 20.24 12.25 19.82
N ALA A 218 19.00 12.08 19.38
CA ALA A 218 17.87 12.91 19.76
C ALA A 218 17.04 12.22 20.84
N VAL A 219 16.57 12.99 21.83
CA VAL A 219 15.64 12.49 22.85
C VAL A 219 14.23 12.52 22.28
N ILE A 220 13.67 11.34 22.03
CA ILE A 220 12.30 11.15 21.55
C ILE A 220 11.39 10.85 22.73
N PHE A 221 10.31 11.63 22.86
CA PHE A 221 9.36 11.50 23.97
C PHE A 221 8.27 10.47 23.69
N SER A 222 7.59 10.05 24.76
CA SER A 222 6.48 9.10 24.74
C SER A 222 5.44 9.47 23.69
N ARG A 223 5.19 8.55 22.75
CA ARG A 223 4.29 8.75 21.61
C ARG A 223 3.99 7.43 20.90
N SER A 224 2.82 7.36 20.27
CA SER A 224 2.47 6.33 19.30
C SER A 224 2.62 6.86 17.87
N TYR A 225 3.34 6.09 17.05
CA TYR A 225 3.53 6.30 15.63
C TYR A 225 2.82 5.18 14.87
N ARG A 226 2.28 5.50 13.70
CA ARG A 226 1.64 4.54 12.80
C ARG A 226 2.19 4.76 11.41
N PHE A 227 2.54 3.69 10.72
CA PHE A 227 2.94 3.74 9.32
C PHE A 227 2.18 2.67 8.57
N ASN A 228 1.57 3.05 7.46
CA ASN A 228 0.91 2.13 6.55
C ASN A 228 1.65 2.16 5.22
N TRP A 229 1.87 0.98 4.64
CA TRP A 229 2.42 0.81 3.31
C TRP A 229 1.86 -0.47 2.71
N TYR A 230 2.12 -0.72 1.44
CA TYR A 230 1.70 -1.95 0.79
C TYR A 230 2.77 -2.43 -0.18
N PHE A 231 2.66 -3.70 -0.54
CA PHE A 231 3.32 -4.23 -1.73
C PHE A 231 2.31 -4.99 -2.58
N ALA A 232 2.52 -4.98 -3.88
CA ALA A 232 1.72 -5.71 -4.84
C ALA A 232 2.62 -6.39 -5.87
N TRP A 233 2.15 -7.49 -6.43
CA TRP A 233 2.93 -8.30 -7.36
C TRP A 233 2.14 -8.64 -8.60
N GLU A 234 2.84 -8.86 -9.70
CA GLU A 234 2.25 -9.38 -10.91
C GLU A 234 1.94 -10.88 -10.76
N LEU A 235 0.84 -11.34 -11.35
CA LEU A 235 0.49 -12.75 -11.40
C LEU A 235 0.68 -13.25 -12.85
N PRO A 236 1.76 -14.00 -13.14
CA PRO A 236 2.03 -14.47 -14.49
C PRO A 236 0.89 -15.29 -15.07
N GLY A 237 0.63 -15.15 -16.38
CA GLY A 237 -0.37 -15.95 -17.10
C GLY A 237 -1.83 -15.62 -16.80
N ARG A 238 -2.10 -14.57 -15.99
CA ARG A 238 -3.46 -14.11 -15.71
C ARG A 238 -4.00 -13.20 -16.81
N LYS A 239 -5.33 -13.21 -16.98
CA LYS A 239 -6.06 -12.30 -17.86
C LYS A 239 -6.53 -11.09 -17.07
N TYR A 240 -6.43 -9.93 -17.70
CA TYR A 240 -6.76 -8.64 -17.11
C TYR A 240 -7.69 -7.87 -18.05
N LEU A 241 -8.65 -7.14 -17.51
CA LEU A 241 -9.43 -6.18 -18.28
C LEU A 241 -8.55 -4.99 -18.68
N GLY A 242 -8.68 -4.53 -19.93
CA GLY A 242 -7.83 -3.51 -20.54
C GLY A 242 -8.44 -2.10 -20.54
N CYS A 243 -7.58 -1.08 -20.66
CA CYS A 243 -7.98 0.31 -20.95
C CYS A 243 -8.61 0.43 -22.34
N GLY A 244 -9.88 0.08 -22.49
CA GLY A 244 -10.57 0.09 -23.78
C GLY A 244 -11.76 -0.85 -23.87
N ASP A 245 -11.96 -1.70 -22.86
CA ASP A 245 -13.17 -2.53 -22.76
C ASP A 245 -14.43 -1.70 -22.40
N GLU A 246 -14.26 -0.40 -22.14
CA GLU A 246 -15.37 0.54 -22.10
C GLU A 246 -16.05 0.60 -23.49
N PRO A 247 -17.36 0.33 -23.62
CA PRO A 247 -18.05 0.52 -24.88
C PRO A 247 -18.10 2.02 -25.22
N GLY A 248 -17.14 2.48 -26.02
CA GLY A 248 -17.23 3.78 -26.68
C GLY A 248 -18.45 3.79 -27.61
N GLY A 249 -19.38 4.72 -27.39
CA GLY A 249 -20.45 5.10 -28.31
C GLY A 249 -21.22 3.93 -28.95
N HIS A 250 -22.39 3.58 -28.40
CA HIS A 250 -23.33 2.62 -28.99
C HIS A 250 -22.82 1.18 -29.24
N GLY A 251 -21.66 0.79 -28.70
CA GLY A 251 -21.22 -0.60 -28.67
C GLY A 251 -21.98 -1.39 -27.59
N LYS A 252 -22.51 -2.56 -27.93
CA LYS A 252 -23.00 -3.54 -26.94
C LYS A 252 -21.86 -3.80 -25.94
N GLY A 253 -22.07 -3.47 -24.67
CA GLY A 253 -21.13 -3.87 -23.61
C GLY A 253 -20.84 -5.37 -23.71
N SER A 254 -19.62 -5.78 -23.40
CA SER A 254 -19.27 -7.19 -23.26
C SER A 254 -20.36 -7.89 -22.44
N GLU A 255 -20.97 -8.95 -22.99
CA GLU A 255 -22.08 -9.64 -22.34
C GLU A 255 -21.71 -9.96 -20.89
N GLY A 256 -22.55 -9.53 -19.94
CA GLY A 256 -22.31 -9.76 -18.52
C GLY A 256 -21.48 -8.69 -17.78
N MET A 257 -21.20 -7.52 -18.35
CA MET A 257 -20.54 -6.41 -17.63
C MET A 257 -21.35 -5.12 -17.59
N GLU A 258 -21.29 -4.42 -16.45
CA GLU A 258 -21.88 -3.10 -16.22
C GLU A 258 -20.76 -2.12 -15.84
N TYR A 259 -20.54 -1.12 -16.69
CA TYR A 259 -19.53 -0.09 -16.48
C TYR A 259 -20.12 1.10 -15.76
N PHE A 260 -19.43 1.59 -14.73
CA PHE A 260 -19.75 2.88 -14.13
C PHE A 260 -18.51 3.75 -14.05
N LYS A 261 -18.77 5.05 -14.09
CA LYS A 261 -17.78 6.11 -13.87
C LYS A 261 -18.27 6.92 -12.67
N PHE A 262 -17.33 7.45 -11.90
CA PHE A 262 -17.70 8.52 -10.97
C PHE A 262 -18.20 9.72 -11.81
N PRO A 263 -19.25 10.43 -11.35
CA PRO A 263 -19.72 11.62 -12.04
C PRO A 263 -18.56 12.60 -12.27
N GLU A 264 -18.26 12.91 -13.53
CA GLU A 264 -17.33 13.98 -13.87
C GLU A 264 -18.04 15.32 -13.62
N GLY A 265 -17.51 16.11 -12.68
CA GLY A 265 -18.12 17.38 -12.29
C GLY A 265 -19.18 17.23 -11.21
N GLU A 266 -19.05 18.07 -10.18
CA GLU A 266 -20.00 18.28 -9.08
C GLU A 266 -20.52 17.00 -8.41
N VAL A 267 -19.73 16.48 -7.45
CA VAL A 267 -20.36 15.89 -6.26
C VAL A 267 -21.38 16.94 -5.77
N PRO A 268 -22.68 16.59 -5.64
CA PRO A 268 -23.73 17.56 -5.37
C PRO A 268 -23.30 18.58 -4.32
N GLN A 269 -23.57 19.88 -4.53
CA GLN A 269 -23.12 20.94 -3.60
C GLN A 269 -23.50 20.66 -2.13
N GLN A 270 -24.57 19.90 -1.87
CA GLN A 270 -24.98 19.45 -0.54
C GLN A 270 -24.01 18.43 0.10
N LEU A 271 -23.28 17.66 -0.71
CA LEU A 271 -22.18 16.76 -0.32
C LEU A 271 -20.81 17.47 -0.41
N ALA A 272 -20.67 18.52 -1.22
CA ALA A 272 -19.52 19.43 -1.22
C ALA A 272 -19.54 20.44 -0.05
N ALA A 273 -20.70 20.66 0.57
CA ALA A 273 -20.94 21.62 1.65
C ALA A 273 -20.15 21.33 2.93
N CYS A 274 -19.42 20.23 3.01
CA CYS A 274 -18.51 19.99 4.11
C CYS A 274 -17.24 20.86 4.02
N HIS A 275 -16.78 21.32 2.84
CA HIS A 275 -15.43 21.88 2.70
C HIS A 275 -15.34 23.09 1.76
N GLY A 276 -14.73 24.17 2.26
CA GLY A 276 -14.46 25.40 1.54
C GLY A 276 -13.77 25.17 0.20
N ASN A 277 -14.16 26.00 -0.77
CA ASN A 277 -13.69 26.05 -2.16
C ASN A 277 -12.29 25.47 -2.40
N ARG A 278 -12.23 24.36 -3.15
CA ARG A 278 -11.34 24.18 -4.30
C ARG A 278 -11.72 22.93 -5.10
N ASN A 279 -11.84 23.16 -6.41
CA ASN A 279 -11.91 22.16 -7.48
C ASN A 279 -10.90 21.03 -7.30
N LEU A 280 -11.24 19.82 -7.74
CA LEU A 280 -10.38 18.92 -8.53
C LEU A 280 -11.25 17.76 -9.04
N GLY A 281 -11.22 17.52 -10.35
CA GLY A 281 -12.13 16.66 -11.11
C GLY A 281 -12.05 15.14 -10.84
N VAL A 282 -11.60 14.70 -9.67
CA VAL A 282 -11.73 13.32 -9.19
C VAL A 282 -11.85 13.34 -7.66
N SER A 283 -12.98 12.87 -7.14
CA SER A 283 -13.31 12.92 -5.72
C SER A 283 -12.47 11.90 -4.92
N CYS A 284 -11.81 12.37 -3.86
CA CYS A 284 -10.97 11.54 -3.00
C CYS A 284 -11.70 10.30 -2.45
N PHE A 285 -11.12 9.10 -2.56
CA PHE A 285 -11.74 7.87 -2.09
C PHE A 285 -11.83 7.78 -0.56
N HIS A 286 -11.06 8.54 0.19
CA HIS A 286 -11.25 8.66 1.64
C HIS A 286 -12.50 9.48 2.02
N SER A 287 -13.02 10.31 1.11
CA SER A 287 -14.19 11.15 1.38
C SER A 287 -15.43 10.31 1.72
N PRO A 288 -16.13 10.60 2.83
CA PRO A 288 -17.38 9.92 3.19
C PRO A 288 -18.45 9.98 2.10
N ALA A 289 -18.52 11.09 1.36
CA ALA A 289 -19.46 11.25 0.24
C ALA A 289 -19.18 10.24 -0.88
N VAL A 290 -17.90 10.10 -1.25
CA VAL A 290 -17.46 9.14 -2.29
C VAL A 290 -17.65 7.71 -1.82
N SER A 291 -17.37 7.42 -0.55
CA SER A 291 -17.68 6.12 0.08
C SER A 291 -19.18 5.80 -0.02
N GLY A 292 -20.05 6.77 0.25
CA GLY A 292 -21.50 6.62 0.16
C GLY A 292 -21.94 6.26 -1.26
N ILE A 293 -21.56 7.09 -2.24
CA ILE A 293 -21.88 6.90 -3.66
C ILE A 293 -21.39 5.53 -4.14
N PHE A 294 -20.14 5.16 -3.84
CA PHE A 294 -19.59 3.86 -4.23
C PHE A 294 -20.41 2.70 -3.66
N ARG A 295 -20.72 2.74 -2.35
CA ARG A 295 -21.50 1.67 -1.71
C ARG A 295 -22.91 1.57 -2.26
N ASP A 296 -23.54 2.69 -2.60
CA ASP A 296 -24.89 2.71 -3.15
C ASP A 296 -24.94 2.15 -4.57
N ILE A 297 -23.93 2.44 -5.41
CA ILE A 297 -23.77 1.81 -6.73
C ILE A 297 -23.67 0.29 -6.59
N ILE A 298 -22.75 -0.20 -5.75
CA ILE A 298 -22.53 -1.64 -5.58
C ILE A 298 -23.78 -2.35 -5.04
N ARG A 299 -24.50 -1.75 -4.08
CA ARG A 299 -25.77 -2.30 -3.56
C ARG A 299 -26.89 -2.29 -4.59
N ALA A 300 -27.02 -1.20 -5.36
CA ALA A 300 -28.03 -1.09 -6.40
C ALA A 300 -27.80 -2.13 -7.51
N SER A 301 -26.55 -2.36 -7.89
CA SER A 301 -26.18 -3.40 -8.85
C SER A 301 -26.36 -4.80 -8.28
N ALA A 302 -26.02 -5.07 -7.01
CA ALA A 302 -26.26 -6.38 -6.40
C ALA A 302 -27.74 -6.83 -6.47
N GLY A 303 -28.69 -5.88 -6.40
CA GLY A 303 -30.12 -6.16 -6.52
C GLY A 303 -30.66 -6.27 -7.96
N LYS A 304 -29.99 -5.70 -8.96
CA LYS A 304 -30.46 -5.62 -10.36
C LYS A 304 -29.68 -6.52 -11.32
N SER A 305 -28.46 -6.86 -10.97
CA SER A 305 -27.46 -7.45 -11.85
C SER A 305 -27.22 -8.91 -11.47
N GLN A 306 -28.25 -9.77 -11.58
CA GLN A 306 -28.03 -11.22 -11.48
C GLN A 306 -27.04 -11.64 -12.57
N GLY A 307 -25.82 -11.99 -12.14
CA GLY A 307 -24.75 -12.48 -13.02
C GLY A 307 -24.00 -11.44 -13.86
N LYS A 308 -24.23 -10.13 -13.70
CA LYS A 308 -23.36 -9.12 -14.35
C LYS A 308 -22.27 -8.64 -13.41
N SER A 309 -21.03 -8.68 -13.88
CA SER A 309 -19.88 -8.07 -13.18
C SER A 309 -19.90 -6.55 -13.33
N ILE A 310 -19.35 -5.86 -12.34
CA ILE A 310 -19.34 -4.40 -12.28
C ILE A 310 -17.91 -3.91 -12.52
N VAL A 311 -17.74 -2.93 -13.39
CA VAL A 311 -16.43 -2.36 -13.73
C VAL A 311 -16.42 -0.87 -13.41
N LEU A 312 -15.50 -0.45 -12.52
CA LEU A 312 -15.10 0.94 -12.37
C LEU A 312 -14.10 1.29 -13.47
N GLY A 313 -14.57 1.98 -14.49
CA GLY A 313 -13.76 2.44 -15.62
C GLY A 313 -13.04 3.76 -15.36
N ASN A 314 -12.07 4.08 -16.22
CA ASN A 314 -11.30 5.32 -16.20
C ASN A 314 -10.70 5.69 -14.82
N LEU A 315 -10.23 4.69 -14.08
CA LEU A 315 -9.71 4.89 -12.73
C LEU A 315 -8.41 5.72 -12.75
N SER A 316 -8.41 6.79 -11.97
CA SER A 316 -7.19 7.45 -11.50
C SER A 316 -7.13 7.37 -9.97
N VAL A 317 -5.92 7.41 -9.42
CA VAL A 317 -5.71 7.34 -7.95
C VAL A 317 -5.00 8.62 -7.51
N PRO A 318 -5.71 9.76 -7.45
CA PRO A 318 -5.09 11.05 -7.19
C PRO A 318 -4.58 11.18 -5.75
N LEU A 319 -3.63 12.09 -5.54
CA LEU A 319 -3.30 12.61 -4.21
C LEU A 319 -4.40 13.58 -3.74
N CYS A 320 -4.59 13.66 -2.43
CA CYS A 320 -5.47 14.64 -1.79
C CYS A 320 -4.82 15.18 -0.51
N ASP A 321 -5.04 16.44 -0.20
CA ASP A 321 -4.50 17.09 1.00
C ASP A 321 -5.60 17.52 1.99
N SER A 322 -6.88 17.33 1.66
CA SER A 322 -7.99 17.70 2.55
C SER A 322 -8.03 16.80 3.78
N ALA A 323 -7.64 17.35 4.94
CA ALA A 323 -7.65 16.62 6.20
C ALA A 323 -9.05 16.15 6.62
N ALA A 324 -10.08 16.80 6.11
CA ALA A 324 -11.44 16.46 6.47
C ALA A 324 -11.96 15.18 5.80
N HIS A 325 -11.40 14.79 4.65
CA HIS A 325 -11.65 13.46 4.08
C HIS A 325 -11.09 12.33 4.96
N LEU A 326 -10.17 12.64 5.87
CA LEU A 326 -9.65 11.72 6.89
C LEU A 326 -10.34 11.93 8.26
N GLU A 327 -11.52 12.55 8.28
CA GLU A 327 -12.29 12.86 9.50
C GLU A 327 -11.53 13.76 10.48
N ARG A 328 -10.62 14.61 9.97
CA ARG A 328 -9.78 15.53 10.76
C ARG A 328 -9.82 16.98 10.26
N PRO A 329 -11.01 17.59 10.11
CA PRO A 329 -11.16 18.92 9.52
C PRO A 329 -10.32 20.01 10.22
N GLN A 330 -10.12 19.90 11.52
CA GLN A 330 -9.31 20.83 12.33
C GLN A 330 -7.82 20.87 11.96
N ARG A 331 -7.31 19.85 11.26
CA ARG A 331 -5.91 19.82 10.79
C ARG A 331 -5.73 20.57 9.46
N GLN A 332 -6.82 20.87 8.76
CA GLN A 332 -6.89 21.52 7.45
C GLN A 332 -6.19 20.74 6.33
N LEU A 333 -4.88 20.53 6.43
CA LEU A 333 -4.04 19.87 5.44
C LEU A 333 -3.43 18.58 6.00
N LEU A 334 -3.76 17.44 5.40
CA LEU A 334 -3.13 16.14 5.60
C LEU A 334 -3.00 15.45 4.25
N LEU A 335 -1.80 15.46 3.68
CA LEU A 335 -1.52 14.78 2.43
C LEU A 335 -1.78 13.27 2.58
N HIS A 336 -2.57 12.72 1.67
CA HIS A 336 -2.86 11.32 1.58
C HIS A 336 -3.02 10.85 0.14
N TRP A 337 -2.82 9.56 -0.04
CA TRP A 337 -3.09 8.86 -1.29
C TRP A 337 -4.36 8.02 -1.17
N ASN A 338 -4.90 7.61 -2.31
CA ASN A 338 -6.20 6.93 -2.40
C ASN A 338 -6.07 5.42 -2.67
N MET A 339 -4.86 4.88 -2.66
CA MET A 339 -4.56 3.53 -3.15
C MET A 339 -5.06 2.44 -2.20
N THR A 340 -4.73 2.52 -0.91
CA THR A 340 -5.16 1.47 0.03
C THR A 340 -6.66 1.51 0.27
N ARG A 341 -7.28 2.70 0.17
CA ARG A 341 -8.74 2.84 0.20
C ARG A 341 -9.42 2.20 -1.01
N LEU A 342 -8.78 2.24 -2.17
CA LEU A 342 -9.25 1.52 -3.35
C LEU A 342 -9.19 0.00 -3.13
N PHE A 343 -8.17 -0.52 -2.45
CA PHE A 343 -8.10 -1.94 -2.06
C PHE A 343 -9.25 -2.33 -1.13
N ASP A 344 -9.55 -1.49 -0.13
CA ASP A 344 -10.69 -1.70 0.77
C ASP A 344 -12.02 -1.75 0.01
N TYR A 345 -12.23 -0.83 -0.94
CA TYR A 345 -13.41 -0.79 -1.79
C TYR A 345 -13.53 -2.04 -2.66
N TRP A 346 -12.44 -2.44 -3.29
CA TRP A 346 -12.39 -3.63 -4.11
C TRP A 346 -12.73 -4.89 -3.29
N LEU A 347 -12.13 -5.04 -2.10
CA LEU A 347 -12.38 -6.17 -1.22
C LEU A 347 -13.84 -6.17 -0.71
N TRP A 348 -14.33 -5.02 -0.26
CA TRP A 348 -15.69 -4.88 0.24
C TRP A 348 -16.74 -5.17 -0.84
N ALA A 349 -16.54 -4.65 -2.06
CA ALA A 349 -17.47 -4.86 -3.16
C ALA A 349 -17.52 -6.34 -3.56
N ASN A 350 -16.37 -7.01 -3.68
CA ASN A 350 -16.33 -8.43 -4.02
C ASN A 350 -16.92 -9.32 -2.91
N LYS A 351 -16.79 -8.94 -1.64
CA LYS A 351 -17.50 -9.59 -0.54
C LYS A 351 -19.02 -9.45 -0.66
N HIS A 352 -19.49 -8.25 -1.03
CA HIS A 352 -20.92 -7.98 -1.16
C HIS A 352 -21.54 -8.70 -2.36
N LEU A 353 -20.81 -8.80 -3.47
CA LEU A 353 -21.29 -9.38 -4.73
C LEU A 353 -21.11 -10.90 -4.83
N LYS A 354 -20.39 -11.52 -3.88
CA LYS A 354 -20.09 -12.96 -3.91
C LYS A 354 -21.33 -13.84 -4.14
N ASN A 355 -22.45 -13.52 -3.49
CA ASN A 355 -23.67 -14.33 -3.58
C ASN A 355 -24.48 -14.08 -4.86
N SER A 356 -24.23 -12.99 -5.60
CA SER A 356 -24.92 -12.70 -6.86
C SER A 356 -24.22 -13.30 -8.09
N GLY A 357 -23.06 -13.95 -7.89
CA GLY A 357 -22.20 -14.44 -8.98
C GLY A 357 -21.51 -13.31 -9.76
N SER A 358 -21.51 -12.08 -9.22
CA SER A 358 -20.90 -10.91 -9.84
C SER A 358 -19.53 -10.64 -9.24
N THR A 359 -18.63 -10.07 -10.05
CA THR A 359 -17.31 -9.61 -9.58
C THR A 359 -17.19 -8.11 -9.79
N PHE A 360 -16.47 -7.44 -8.89
CA PHE A 360 -16.10 -6.03 -9.05
C PHE A 360 -14.67 -5.91 -9.56
N TYR A 361 -14.51 -5.12 -10.62
CA TYR A 361 -13.24 -4.81 -11.26
C TYR A 361 -12.98 -3.31 -11.27
N ALA A 362 -11.71 -2.91 -11.25
CA ALA A 362 -11.31 -1.53 -11.48
C ALA A 362 -10.26 -1.46 -12.58
N VAL A 363 -10.48 -0.60 -13.58
CA VAL A 363 -9.65 -0.48 -14.79
C VAL A 363 -9.05 0.93 -14.85
N PRO A 364 -7.73 1.07 -15.04
CA PRO A 364 -7.07 2.37 -15.07
C PRO A 364 -7.58 3.26 -16.21
N ALA A 365 -7.37 4.57 -16.06
CA ALA A 365 -7.56 5.54 -17.13
C ALA A 365 -6.54 5.31 -18.26
N LYS A 366 -7.02 5.35 -19.52
CA LYS A 366 -6.22 5.03 -20.72
C LYS A 366 -4.96 5.88 -20.88
N ASN A 367 -4.99 7.12 -20.39
CA ASN A 367 -3.88 8.06 -20.52
C ASN A 367 -3.02 8.17 -19.25
N ASP A 368 -3.31 7.39 -18.21
CA ASP A 368 -2.53 7.44 -16.98
C ASP A 368 -1.30 6.54 -17.05
N ARG A 369 -0.15 7.17 -17.31
CA ARG A 369 1.13 6.48 -17.53
C ARG A 369 1.64 5.73 -16.29
N ILE A 370 1.29 6.21 -15.10
CA ILE A 370 1.76 5.61 -13.85
C ILE A 370 0.83 4.47 -13.48
N PHE A 371 -0.48 4.72 -13.36
CA PHE A 371 -1.41 3.72 -12.84
C PHE A 371 -1.64 2.55 -13.80
N SER A 372 -1.45 2.73 -15.11
CA SER A 372 -1.56 1.64 -16.10
C SER A 372 -0.48 0.56 -15.98
N VAL A 373 0.64 0.85 -15.31
CA VAL A 373 1.73 -0.12 -15.14
C VAL A 373 1.82 -0.69 -13.73
N LEU A 374 1.03 -0.20 -12.77
CA LEU A 374 1.10 -0.68 -11.39
C LEU A 374 0.54 -2.10 -11.26
N PRO A 375 1.32 -3.08 -10.75
CA PRO A 375 0.83 -4.40 -10.37
C PRO A 375 -0.45 -4.36 -9.55
N SER A 376 -0.55 -3.47 -8.56
CA SER A 376 -1.72 -3.31 -7.71
C SER A 376 -2.99 -3.05 -8.52
N ILE A 377 -2.94 -2.07 -9.43
CA ILE A 377 -4.08 -1.68 -10.28
C ILE A 377 -4.45 -2.80 -11.26
N ARG A 378 -3.46 -3.44 -11.90
CA ARG A 378 -3.70 -4.61 -12.76
C ARG A 378 -4.40 -5.72 -11.99
N GLY A 379 -3.98 -5.97 -10.75
CA GLY A 379 -4.63 -6.96 -9.90
C GLY A 379 -6.12 -6.70 -9.63
N LEU A 380 -6.53 -5.43 -9.57
CA LEU A 380 -7.94 -5.06 -9.43
C LEU A 380 -8.76 -5.29 -10.71
N SER A 381 -8.10 -5.44 -11.87
CA SER A 381 -8.72 -5.77 -13.16
C SER A 381 -8.58 -7.25 -13.55
N GLN A 382 -8.00 -8.08 -12.69
CA GLN A 382 -7.77 -9.50 -12.96
C GLN A 382 -9.09 -10.26 -13.09
N VAL A 383 -9.32 -10.88 -14.25
CA VAL A 383 -10.46 -11.77 -14.48
C VAL A 383 -10.24 -13.06 -13.67
N ARG A 384 -11.24 -13.42 -12.86
CA ARG A 384 -11.24 -14.62 -12.02
C ARG A 384 -12.18 -15.64 -12.65
N ASP A 385 -11.64 -16.81 -12.98
CA ASP A 385 -12.39 -17.95 -13.50
C ASP A 385 -13.18 -18.67 -12.40
#